data_AF-A0A9P8PNA6-F1
#
_entry.id   AF-A0A9P8PNA6-F1
#
_cell.length_a   1.000
_cell.length_b   1.000
_cell.length_c   1.000
_cell.angle_alpha   90.00
_cell.angle_beta   90.00
_cell.angle_gamma   90.00
#
_symmetry.space_group_name_H-M   'P 1'
#
loop_
_entity.id
_entity.type
_entity.pdbx_description
1 polymer ?
#
loop_
_entity_poly.entity_id
_entity_poly.type
_entity_poly.pdbx_seq_one_letter_code
_entity_poly.pdbx_strand_id
1 'polypeptide(L)'
;MVLKTFDVNDSFPIKVQPLTPESFAKFGDIISAKHQIQDSSNNSSSANYGTAIKIHKVSRITNNFNNAPSNIKPTANFNIFRCSPPNHLITRDHHNSSLNYLSKVLERHPYSSQTFLPMGVDKSKDAYVVICAQEGEGK
;
A
#
# COMPACT_ATOMS: atom_id res chain seq x y z
N MET A 1 -1.55 -17.66 1.06
CA MET A 1 -0.88 -16.49 1.67
C MET A 1 0.42 -17.00 2.27
N VAL A 2 1.55 -16.34 1.98
CA VAL A 2 2.84 -16.72 2.59
C VAL A 2 3.12 -15.70 3.68
N LEU A 3 3.06 -16.14 4.94
CA LEU A 3 3.44 -15.36 6.09
C LEU A 3 4.87 -15.70 6.47
N LYS A 4 5.71 -14.69 6.66
CA LYS A 4 7.07 -14.86 7.17
C LYS A 4 7.27 -13.97 8.39
N THR A 5 7.60 -14.60 9.50
CA THR A 5 8.03 -13.91 10.72
C THR A 5 9.55 -13.80 10.68
N PHE A 6 10.07 -12.61 10.96
CA PHE A 6 11.50 -12.34 10.98
C PHE A 6 11.99 -12.21 12.42
N ASP A 7 13.24 -12.63 12.68
CA ASP A 7 13.92 -12.24 13.91
C ASP A 7 14.24 -10.74 13.82
N VAL A 8 13.80 -9.99 14.83
CA VAL A 8 13.90 -8.53 14.91
C VAL A 8 14.82 -8.05 16.03
N ASN A 9 15.59 -8.97 16.65
CA ASN A 9 16.51 -8.64 17.74
C ASN A 9 17.60 -7.62 17.31
N ASP A 10 18.04 -7.67 16.04
CA ASP A 10 19.00 -6.71 15.45
C ASP A 10 18.31 -5.68 14.53
N SER A 11 17.04 -5.35 14.80
CA SER A 11 16.30 -4.39 13.99
C SER A 11 16.88 -2.97 14.09
N PHE A 12 16.86 -2.25 12.96
CA PHE A 12 17.26 -0.85 12.89
C PHE A 12 16.05 0.04 12.61
N PRO A 13 16.05 1.29 13.09
CA PRO A 13 14.92 2.20 12.87
C PRO A 13 14.86 2.64 11.40
N ILE A 14 13.65 2.58 10.83
CA ILE A 14 13.34 3.16 9.53
C ILE A 14 12.45 4.39 9.76
N LYS A 15 12.87 5.55 9.25
CA LYS A 15 12.04 6.76 9.28
C LYS A 15 10.95 6.64 8.23
N VAL A 16 9.70 6.85 8.64
CA VAL A 16 8.57 6.98 7.72
C VAL A 16 8.81 8.15 6.76
N GLN A 17 8.37 7.99 5.52
CA GLN A 17 8.49 8.99 4.46
C GLN A 17 7.11 9.25 3.85
N PRO A 18 6.88 10.43 3.26
CA PRO A 18 5.66 10.71 2.53
C PRO A 18 5.41 9.69 1.41
N LEU A 19 4.17 9.22 1.32
CA LEU A 19 3.76 8.29 0.28
C LEU A 19 3.47 9.06 -1.02
N THR A 20 4.34 8.92 -2.01
CA THR A 20 4.20 9.50 -3.34
C THR A 20 4.36 8.42 -4.41
N PRO A 21 3.90 8.64 -5.66
CA PRO A 21 4.14 7.69 -6.73
C PRO A 21 5.62 7.35 -6.91
N GLU A 22 6.51 8.34 -6.78
CA GLU A 22 7.96 8.17 -6.96
C GLU A 22 8.58 7.37 -5.83
N SER A 23 8.22 7.67 -4.57
CA SER A 23 8.76 6.95 -3.41
C SER A 23 8.27 5.50 -3.35
N PHE A 24 7.11 5.21 -3.94
CA PHE A 24 6.48 3.89 -3.90
C PHE A 24 6.67 3.03 -5.18
N ALA A 25 7.20 3.59 -6.27
CA ALA A 25 7.25 2.95 -7.59
C ALA A 25 7.89 1.55 -7.62
N LYS A 26 8.81 1.27 -6.68
CA LYS A 26 9.47 -0.05 -6.56
C LYS A 26 8.58 -1.15 -5.97
N PHE A 27 7.49 -0.77 -5.31
CA PHE A 27 6.62 -1.68 -4.56
C PHE A 27 5.23 -1.82 -5.20
N GLY A 28 4.77 -0.78 -5.90
CA GLY A 28 3.47 -0.79 -6.55
C GLY A 28 3.07 0.59 -7.07
N ASP A 29 1.77 0.81 -7.17
CA ASP A 29 1.20 2.05 -7.71
C ASP A 29 0.42 2.79 -6.60
N ILE A 30 0.43 4.13 -6.62
CA ILE A 30 -0.33 4.98 -5.68
C ILE A 30 -1.53 5.58 -6.38
N ILE A 31 -2.74 5.35 -5.87
CA ILE A 31 -3.98 5.96 -6.38
C ILE A 31 -4.22 7.29 -5.65
N SER A 32 -4.00 8.43 -6.32
CA SER A 32 -4.14 9.74 -5.69
C SER A 32 -4.39 10.87 -6.70
N ALA A 33 -5.65 11.22 -6.98
CA ALA A 33 -6.04 12.25 -7.95
C ALA A 33 -5.11 13.49 -8.01
N LYS A 34 -4.68 14.05 -6.87
CA LYS A 34 -3.70 15.15 -6.83
C LYS A 34 -2.40 14.85 -7.60
N HIS A 35 -1.77 13.71 -7.31
CA HIS A 35 -0.51 13.31 -7.95
C HIS A 35 -0.74 13.01 -9.43
N GLN A 36 -1.78 12.24 -9.77
CA GLN A 36 -2.00 11.88 -11.17
C GLN A 36 -2.43 13.04 -12.07
N ILE A 37 -3.17 14.03 -11.57
CA ILE A 37 -3.55 15.21 -12.37
C ILE A 37 -2.34 16.11 -12.62
N GLN A 38 -1.39 16.17 -11.69
CA GLN A 38 -0.19 17.00 -11.81
C GLN A 38 0.83 16.41 -12.78
N ASP A 39 0.82 15.09 -12.96
CA ASP A 39 1.70 14.40 -13.88
C ASP A 39 1.12 14.42 -15.30
N SER A 40 1.73 15.24 -16.16
CA SER A 40 1.35 15.43 -17.56
C SER A 40 1.52 14.18 -18.42
N SER A 41 2.23 13.15 -17.94
CA SER A 41 2.34 11.87 -18.64
C SER A 41 1.10 10.99 -18.47
N ASN A 42 0.24 11.28 -17.49
CA ASN A 42 -0.98 10.51 -17.28
C ASN A 42 -2.02 10.79 -18.35
N ASN A 43 -2.53 9.70 -18.94
CA ASN A 43 -3.67 9.78 -19.83
C ASN A 43 -4.91 10.16 -19.03
N SER A 44 -5.46 11.34 -19.31
CA SER A 44 -6.72 11.81 -18.73
C SER A 44 -7.62 12.38 -19.81
N SER A 45 -8.93 12.34 -19.56
CA SER A 45 -9.93 12.92 -20.46
C SER A 45 -10.99 13.67 -19.67
N SER A 46 -11.55 14.71 -20.28
CA SER A 46 -12.78 15.31 -19.76
C SER A 46 -13.92 14.30 -19.83
N ALA A 47 -14.83 14.36 -18.86
CA ALA A 47 -16.02 13.54 -18.75
C ALA A 47 -17.19 14.41 -18.26
N ASN A 48 -18.41 13.88 -18.36
CA ASN A 48 -19.63 14.53 -17.87
C ASN A 48 -19.77 15.98 -18.36
N TYR A 49 -19.60 16.21 -19.67
CA TYR A 49 -19.72 17.53 -20.30
C TYR A 49 -18.80 18.61 -19.68
N GLY A 50 -17.57 18.25 -19.31
CA GLY A 50 -16.61 19.21 -18.76
C GLY A 50 -16.57 19.28 -17.24
N THR A 51 -17.47 18.58 -16.54
CA THR A 51 -17.56 18.66 -15.07
C THR A 51 -16.70 17.64 -14.33
N ALA A 52 -16.13 16.66 -15.03
CA ALA A 52 -15.27 15.64 -14.44
C ALA A 52 -13.99 15.43 -15.24
N ILE A 53 -12.92 15.04 -14.54
CA ILE A 53 -11.68 14.54 -15.13
C ILE A 53 -11.62 13.05 -14.87
N LYS A 54 -11.58 12.25 -15.93
CA LYS A 54 -11.34 10.81 -15.86
C LYS A 54 -9.86 10.56 -16.06
N ILE A 55 -9.18 10.12 -15.00
CA ILE A 55 -7.78 9.71 -15.04
C ILE A 55 -7.75 8.21 -15.35
N HIS A 56 -7.08 7.83 -16.43
CA HIS A 56 -7.12 6.45 -16.92
C HIS A 56 -6.01 5.61 -16.29
N LYS A 57 -6.35 4.36 -15.93
CA LYS A 57 -5.38 3.31 -15.57
C LYS A 57 -4.38 3.69 -14.48
N VAL A 58 -4.85 4.32 -13.41
CA VAL A 58 -4.04 4.85 -12.29
C VAL A 58 -3.33 3.79 -11.43
N SER A 59 -3.66 2.52 -11.59
CA SER A 59 -3.03 1.38 -10.91
C SER A 59 -3.22 0.14 -11.77
N ARG A 60 -2.24 -0.76 -11.73
CA ARG A 60 -2.31 -2.09 -12.35
C ARG A 60 -3.07 -3.04 -11.44
N ILE A 61 -3.89 -3.89 -12.07
CA ILE A 61 -4.55 -5.03 -11.41
C ILE A 61 -3.93 -6.29 -12.02
N THR A 62 -3.26 -7.08 -11.19
CA THR A 62 -2.54 -8.28 -11.61
C THR A 62 -3.31 -9.52 -11.16
N ASN A 63 -3.48 -10.46 -12.07
CA ASN A 63 -4.07 -11.76 -11.81
C ASN A 63 -3.25 -12.85 -12.49
N ASN A 64 -2.47 -13.57 -11.69
CA ASN A 64 -1.58 -14.65 -12.11
C ASN A 64 -2.03 -16.00 -11.55
N PHE A 65 -3.31 -16.17 -11.21
CA PHE A 65 -3.83 -17.42 -10.65
C PHE A 65 -3.73 -18.62 -11.59
N ASN A 66 -3.53 -18.40 -12.90
CA ASN A 66 -3.17 -19.47 -13.83
C ASN A 66 -1.85 -20.17 -13.44
N ASN A 67 -0.99 -19.51 -12.66
CA ASN A 67 0.26 -20.06 -12.14
C ASN A 67 0.11 -20.56 -10.69
N ALA A 68 -1.10 -20.46 -10.09
CA ALA A 68 -1.31 -20.86 -8.71
C ALA A 68 -1.53 -22.38 -8.60
N PRO A 69 -0.90 -23.08 -7.63
CA PRO A 69 -1.05 -24.52 -7.45
C PRO A 69 -2.47 -24.99 -7.14
N SER A 70 -3.36 -24.08 -6.72
CA SER A 70 -4.73 -24.41 -6.33
C SER A 70 -5.63 -24.77 -7.52
N ASN A 71 -5.28 -24.33 -8.75
CA ASN A 71 -6.13 -24.44 -9.94
C ASN A 71 -7.56 -23.87 -9.75
N ILE A 72 -7.75 -22.97 -8.77
CA ILE A 72 -9.03 -22.33 -8.51
C ILE A 72 -9.14 -21.08 -9.39
N LYS A 73 -10.27 -20.94 -10.09
CA LYS A 73 -10.57 -19.74 -10.86
C LYS A 73 -10.66 -18.51 -9.93
N PRO A 74 -9.88 -17.45 -10.17
CA PRO A 74 -9.90 -16.26 -9.34
C PRO A 74 -11.15 -15.41 -9.56
N THR A 75 -11.55 -14.69 -8.52
CA THR A 75 -12.53 -13.59 -8.61
C THR A 75 -11.95 -12.32 -8.01
N ALA A 76 -12.28 -11.17 -8.60
CA ALA A 76 -12.00 -9.88 -8.00
C ALA A 76 -13.07 -9.58 -6.96
N ASN A 77 -12.66 -9.28 -5.72
CA ASN A 77 -13.57 -9.08 -4.60
C ASN A 77 -13.32 -7.71 -3.97
N PHE A 78 -14.41 -7.02 -3.61
CA PHE A 78 -14.36 -5.86 -2.74
C PHE A 78 -14.59 -6.30 -1.31
N ASN A 79 -13.68 -5.90 -0.42
CA ASN A 79 -13.76 -6.19 1.01
C ASN A 79 -13.61 -4.90 1.78
N ILE A 80 -14.17 -4.85 2.99
CA ILE A 80 -14.02 -3.72 3.91
C ILE A 80 -13.23 -4.22 5.13
N PHE A 81 -12.14 -3.52 5.42
CA PHE A 81 -11.35 -3.73 6.63
C PHE A 81 -11.65 -2.59 7.60
N ARG A 82 -12.13 -2.93 8.80
CA ARG A 82 -12.25 -1.97 9.91
C ARG A 82 -11.13 -2.24 10.90
N CYS A 83 -10.02 -1.53 10.74
CA CYS A 83 -8.82 -1.74 11.53
C CYS A 83 -8.83 -0.92 12.82
N SER A 84 -8.25 -1.48 13.89
CA SER A 84 -7.86 -0.76 15.10
C SER A 84 -6.34 -0.57 15.11
N PRO A 85 -5.80 0.53 15.67
CA PRO A 85 -4.36 0.73 15.74
C PRO A 85 -3.70 -0.37 16.60
N PRO A 86 -2.51 -0.87 16.20
CA PRO A 86 -1.81 -1.94 16.92
C PRO A 86 -1.06 -1.39 18.14
N ASN A 87 -1.79 -0.82 19.11
CA ASN A 87 -1.22 -0.07 20.23
C ASN A 87 -0.16 -0.82 21.04
N HIS A 88 -0.25 -2.16 21.11
CA HIS A 88 0.73 -3.00 21.82
C HIS A 88 2.10 -3.10 21.11
N LEU A 89 2.21 -2.66 19.86
CA LEU A 89 3.45 -2.58 19.09
C LEU A 89 3.95 -1.13 18.95
N ILE A 90 3.22 -0.16 19.48
CA ILE A 90 3.56 1.26 19.39
C ILE A 90 4.17 1.71 20.72
N THR A 91 5.40 2.20 20.68
CA THR A 91 6.06 2.84 21.82
C THR A 91 6.25 4.32 21.54
N ARG A 92 6.15 5.14 22.60
CA ARG A 92 6.41 6.58 22.52
C ARG A 92 7.79 6.87 23.09
N ASP A 93 8.62 7.54 22.33
CA ASP A 93 9.84 8.12 22.84
C ASP A 93 9.52 9.47 23.51
N HIS A 94 9.72 9.54 24.82
CA HIS A 94 9.41 10.72 25.62
C HIS A 94 10.39 11.87 25.42
N HIS A 95 11.57 11.64 24.86
CA HIS A 95 12.58 12.69 24.67
C HIS A 95 12.33 13.53 23.42
N ASN A 96 11.81 12.92 22.35
CA ASN A 96 11.55 13.59 21.06
C ASN A 96 10.09 13.52 20.61
N SER A 97 9.19 13.00 21.46
CA SER A 97 7.77 12.79 21.17
C SER A 97 7.46 11.89 19.96
N SER A 98 8.44 11.13 19.47
CA SER A 98 8.25 10.22 18.34
C SER A 98 7.47 8.96 18.72
N LEU A 99 6.82 8.36 17.73
CA LEU A 99 6.16 7.07 17.84
C LEU A 99 6.96 6.03 17.06
N ASN A 100 7.29 4.92 17.71
CA ASN A 100 7.96 3.79 17.10
C ASN A 100 6.97 2.63 17.01
N TYR A 101 6.83 2.07 15.81
CA TYR A 101 6.04 0.86 15.58
C TYR A 101 6.98 -0.31 15.30
N LEU A 102 6.87 -1.38 16.10
CA LEU A 102 7.65 -2.60 15.90
C LEU A 102 6.99 -3.51 14.87
N SER A 103 7.46 -3.44 13.62
CA SER A 103 7.04 -4.35 12.56
C SER A 103 7.69 -5.72 12.71
N LYS A 104 6.88 -6.80 12.73
CA LYS A 104 7.35 -8.18 12.92
C LYS A 104 7.03 -9.12 11.75
N VAL A 105 6.08 -8.75 10.91
CA VAL A 105 5.50 -9.62 9.88
C VAL A 105 5.35 -8.83 8.60
N LEU A 106 5.75 -9.47 7.50
CA LEU A 106 5.37 -9.06 6.15
C LEU A 106 4.65 -10.22 5.48
N GLU A 107 3.66 -9.90 4.65
CA GLU A 107 2.90 -10.86 3.87
C GLU A 107 3.01 -10.57 2.39
N ARG A 108 2.76 -11.58 1.56
CA ARG A 108 2.65 -11.41 0.11
C ARG A 108 1.53 -12.24 -0.51
N HIS A 109 1.01 -11.70 -1.62
CA HIS A 109 0.09 -12.36 -2.53
C HIS A 109 0.81 -12.69 -3.85
N PRO A 110 1.41 -13.88 -4.00
CA PRO A 110 2.29 -14.20 -5.13
C PRO A 110 1.57 -14.24 -6.49
N TYR A 111 0.23 -14.36 -6.49
CA TYR A 111 -0.56 -14.55 -7.70
C TYR A 111 -1.55 -13.41 -7.97
N SER A 112 -1.54 -12.33 -7.19
CA SER A 112 -2.49 -11.23 -7.37
C SER A 112 -2.00 -9.91 -6.79
N SER A 113 -2.46 -8.80 -7.35
CA SER A 113 -2.37 -7.49 -6.69
C SER A 113 -3.39 -7.38 -5.55
N GLN A 114 -3.09 -6.51 -4.58
CA GLN A 114 -4.02 -6.10 -3.52
C GLN A 114 -3.99 -4.57 -3.42
N THR A 115 -5.16 -3.95 -3.27
CA THR A 115 -5.29 -2.49 -3.19
C THR A 115 -6.07 -2.13 -1.94
N PHE A 116 -5.53 -1.19 -1.15
CA PHE A 116 -6.22 -0.59 -0.01
C PHE A 116 -6.57 0.86 -0.33
N LEU A 117 -7.83 1.23 -0.12
CA LEU A 117 -8.33 2.59 -0.27
C LEU A 117 -8.85 3.05 1.10
N PRO A 118 -8.21 4.03 1.77
CA PRO A 118 -8.70 4.53 3.04
C PRO A 118 -10.05 5.24 2.83
N MET A 119 -11.02 4.95 3.70
CA MET A 119 -12.35 5.54 3.67
C MET A 119 -12.59 6.35 4.94
N GLY A 120 -12.93 7.63 4.79
CA GLY A 120 -13.50 8.44 5.89
C GLY A 120 -12.52 9.00 6.92
N VAL A 121 -11.21 9.08 6.63
CA VAL A 121 -10.25 9.80 7.49
C VAL A 121 -9.96 11.19 6.91
N ASP A 122 -9.91 12.19 7.80
CA ASP A 122 -9.54 13.54 7.43
C ASP A 122 -8.09 13.61 6.89
N LYS A 123 -7.88 14.38 5.82
CA LYS A 123 -6.59 14.51 5.14
C LYS A 123 -5.48 15.08 6.04
N SER A 124 -5.83 15.83 7.09
CA SER A 124 -4.87 16.42 8.03
C SER A 124 -4.30 15.43 9.04
N LYS A 125 -4.82 14.20 9.11
CA LYS A 125 -4.39 13.19 10.07
C LYS A 125 -3.48 12.16 9.41
N ASP A 126 -2.49 11.69 10.17
CA ASP A 126 -1.75 10.48 9.84
C ASP A 126 -2.70 9.28 9.94
N ALA A 127 -3.28 8.91 8.80
CA ALA A 127 -4.37 7.95 8.72
C ALA A 127 -3.88 6.48 8.70
N TYR A 128 -2.75 6.25 8.04
CA TYR A 128 -2.17 4.91 7.86
C TYR A 128 -0.68 5.01 7.55
N VAL A 129 0.03 3.90 7.75
CA VAL A 129 1.41 3.68 7.31
C VAL A 129 1.41 2.43 6.44
N VAL A 130 2.21 2.44 5.38
CA VAL A 130 2.45 1.26 4.54
C VAL A 130 3.91 0.85 4.71
N ILE A 131 4.15 -0.42 5.02
CA ILE A 131 5.49 -0.99 5.16
C ILE A 131 5.65 -2.02 4.05
N CYS A 132 6.62 -1.80 3.17
CA CYS A 132 6.88 -2.68 2.03
C CYS A 132 8.35 -3.08 1.98
N ALA A 133 8.60 -4.21 1.34
CA ALA A 133 9.92 -4.68 0.95
C ALA A 133 9.87 -5.14 -0.51
N GLN A 134 10.97 -5.00 -1.24
CA GLN A 134 11.09 -5.61 -2.56
C GLN A 134 11.24 -7.13 -2.39
N GLU A 135 10.85 -7.87 -3.42
CA GLU A 135 11.24 -9.26 -3.52
C GLU A 135 12.77 -9.33 -3.59
N GLY A 136 13.39 -10.05 -2.65
CA GLY A 136 14.82 -10.28 -2.68
C GLY A 136 15.18 -11.30 -3.76
N GLU A 137 16.35 -11.14 -4.38
CA GLU A 137 16.97 -12.24 -5.14
C GLU A 137 17.42 -13.32 -4.14
N GLY A 138 16.59 -14.31 -3.85
CA GLY A 138 17.04 -15.44 -3.03
C GLY A 138 15.96 -16.33 -2.44
N LYS A 139 15.78 -17.49 -3.10
CA LYS A 139 15.34 -18.82 -2.62
C LYS A 139 14.04 -18.91 -1.82
#